data_AF-A0A8C9X8N4-F1
#
_entry.id   AF-A0A8C9X8N4-F1
#
_cell.length_a   1.000
_cell.length_b   1.000
_cell.length_c   1.000
_cell.angle_alpha   90.00
_cell.angle_beta   90.00
_cell.angle_gamma   90.00
#
_symmetry.space_group_name_H-M   'P 1'
#
loop_
_entity.id
_entity.type
_entity.pdbx_description
1 polymer ?
#
loop_
_entity_poly.entity_id
_entity_poly.type
_entity_poly.pdbx_seq_one_letter_code
_entity_poly.pdbx_strand_id
1 'polypeptide(L)'
;AGECHLLILSIRPQIMNGPMHPRPLVALLDGRDCTVEMPILKDLATVAFCDAQSTQEIHEKVLNEAVGAMMYHTITLTREDLEKFKALRIIIRIGSGYDNIDIKAAGELGIAVCNIPSAAVEETADSTLCHILNLYRRNTWLYQALREGTRVQSVEQIREVASGAARIRGETLGLIGFGRSGQAVAVRAKVFGFNVIFYDPYLQDGLERSLGVQRVYTLQDLLYQSDCVSLHCNLNEHNHHLINDFTIKQMRQGAFLVNTARGGLVDEKALAQALKEGRIRGAALDVHETEPFTLEAASFWPAAQLFELTETQPDEAGTHAPLTQYVKRRVFHNFGPPSHATRC
;
A
#
# COMPACT_ATOMS: atom_id res chain seq x y z
N ALA A 1 -4.84 51.34 -17.78
CA ALA A 1 -3.54 51.73 -17.19
C ALA A 1 -3.16 50.70 -16.13
N GLY A 2 -2.11 49.90 -16.24
CA GLY A 2 -1.13 49.76 -17.31
C GLY A 2 -0.85 48.28 -17.61
N GLU A 3 -0.53 48.03 -18.87
CA GLU A 3 -0.08 46.74 -19.40
C GLU A 3 1.40 46.58 -19.06
N CYS A 4 1.75 45.53 -18.30
CA CYS A 4 3.14 45.10 -18.16
C CYS A 4 3.50 44.24 -19.38
N HIS A 5 4.12 44.87 -20.37
CA HIS A 5 4.78 44.17 -21.48
C HIS A 5 5.96 43.35 -20.94
N LEU A 6 5.81 42.03 -20.94
CA LEU A 6 6.91 41.09 -20.72
C LEU A 6 7.79 41.09 -21.98
N LEU A 7 8.95 41.76 -21.90
CA LEU A 7 10.00 41.68 -22.92
C LEU A 7 10.53 40.25 -22.99
N ILE A 8 10.09 39.50 -24.01
CA ILE A 8 10.71 38.24 -24.41
C ILE A 8 12.05 38.58 -25.04
N LEU A 9 13.11 38.62 -24.22
CA LEU A 9 14.48 38.56 -24.72
C LEU A 9 14.69 37.15 -25.30
N SER A 10 14.66 37.06 -26.62
CA SER A 10 15.11 35.87 -27.36
C SER A 10 16.60 35.67 -27.11
N ILE A 11 16.94 34.92 -26.06
CA ILE A 11 18.29 34.39 -25.88
C ILE A 11 18.42 33.22 -26.85
N ARG A 12 18.93 33.49 -28.05
CA ARG A 12 19.48 32.41 -28.89
C ARG A 12 20.62 31.76 -28.09
N PRO A 13 20.63 30.44 -27.87
CA PRO A 13 21.79 29.80 -27.29
C PRO A 13 22.99 30.03 -28.22
N GLN A 14 24.10 30.53 -27.67
CA GLN A 14 25.37 30.50 -28.36
C GLN A 14 25.71 29.04 -28.65
N ILE A 15 25.84 28.70 -29.93
CA ILE A 15 26.36 27.40 -30.36
C ILE A 15 27.84 27.38 -29.98
N MET A 16 28.13 26.85 -28.79
CA MET A 16 29.49 26.51 -28.40
C MET A 16 29.88 25.23 -29.15
N ASN A 17 30.66 25.39 -30.22
CA ASN A 17 31.35 24.29 -30.89
C ASN A 17 32.48 23.78 -29.98
N GLY A 18 32.11 22.99 -28.97
CA GLY A 18 32.97 22.07 -28.24
C GLY A 18 32.54 20.62 -28.53
N PRO A 19 33.35 19.60 -28.19
CA PRO A 19 32.89 18.21 -28.28
C PRO A 19 31.57 18.09 -27.50
N MET A 20 30.52 17.52 -28.12
CA MET A 20 29.23 17.31 -27.44
C MET A 20 29.51 16.61 -26.11
N HIS A 21 29.24 17.27 -24.99
CA HIS A 21 29.23 16.59 -23.71
C HIS A 21 28.26 15.40 -23.84
N PRO A 22 28.66 14.18 -23.45
CA PRO A 22 27.77 13.03 -23.52
C PRO A 22 26.50 13.36 -22.74
N ARG A 23 25.33 13.12 -23.35
CA ARG A 23 24.04 13.36 -22.69
C ARG A 23 24.02 12.60 -21.36
N PRO A 24 23.62 13.24 -20.25
CA PRO A 24 23.60 12.60 -18.94
C PRO A 24 22.80 11.31 -18.99
N LEU A 25 23.30 10.27 -18.31
CA LEU A 25 22.63 8.99 -18.19
C LEU A 25 21.55 9.08 -17.11
N VAL A 26 20.32 8.68 -17.46
CA VAL A 26 19.20 8.47 -16.54
C VAL A 26 18.81 7.00 -16.60
N ALA A 27 18.82 6.32 -15.45
CA ALA A 27 18.56 4.89 -15.37
C ALA A 27 17.22 4.60 -14.66
N LEU A 28 16.38 3.76 -15.25
CA LEU A 28 15.29 3.08 -14.54
C LEU A 28 15.87 1.83 -13.86
N LEU A 29 15.86 1.77 -12.53
CA LEU A 29 16.58 0.74 -11.78
C LEU A 29 15.86 -0.61 -11.81
N ASP A 30 14.60 -0.63 -11.37
CA ASP A 30 13.82 -1.83 -11.07
C ASP A 30 12.63 -1.99 -12.03
N GLY A 31 12.81 -1.56 -13.27
CA GLY A 31 11.85 -1.75 -14.34
C GLY A 31 12.53 -1.94 -15.69
N ARG A 32 11.75 -2.45 -16.65
CA ARG A 32 12.20 -2.76 -18.02
C ARG A 32 11.62 -1.80 -19.07
N ASP A 33 10.45 -1.25 -18.82
CA ASP A 33 9.74 -0.38 -19.75
C ASP A 33 10.04 1.10 -19.46
N CYS A 34 10.60 1.80 -20.45
CA CYS A 34 10.85 3.25 -20.42
C CYS A 34 10.10 4.00 -21.54
N THR A 35 9.06 3.39 -22.12
CA THR A 35 8.39 3.93 -23.32
C THR A 35 7.68 5.25 -23.07
N VAL A 36 7.28 5.54 -21.83
CA VAL A 36 6.62 6.79 -21.44
C VAL A 36 7.65 7.90 -21.18
N GLU A 37 8.76 7.57 -20.51
CA GLU A 37 9.80 8.49 -20.09
C GLU A 37 10.73 8.88 -21.25
N MET A 38 10.99 7.94 -22.16
CA MET A 38 11.89 8.15 -23.29
C MET A 38 11.49 9.36 -24.15
N PRO A 39 10.24 9.51 -24.64
CA PRO A 39 9.83 10.68 -25.41
C PRO A 39 9.99 12.00 -24.65
N ILE A 40 9.84 12.00 -23.33
CA ILE A 40 9.93 13.20 -22.47
C ILE A 40 11.39 13.63 -22.31
N LEU A 41 12.31 12.67 -22.17
CA LEU A 41 13.72 12.92 -21.87
C LEU A 41 14.65 12.85 -23.09
N LYS A 42 14.14 12.43 -24.25
CA LYS A 42 14.90 12.10 -25.47
C LYS A 42 15.96 13.13 -25.87
N ASP A 43 15.65 14.42 -25.75
CA ASP A 43 16.53 15.50 -26.22
C ASP A 43 17.54 15.96 -25.16
N LEU A 44 17.36 15.53 -23.90
CA LEU A 44 18.13 16.01 -22.75
C LEU A 44 19.02 14.95 -22.12
N ALA A 45 18.60 13.68 -22.13
CA ALA A 45 19.29 12.59 -21.44
C ALA A 45 19.33 11.32 -22.29
N THR A 46 20.31 10.46 -22.00
CA THR A 46 20.29 9.06 -22.43
C THR A 46 19.50 8.27 -21.40
N VAL A 47 18.39 7.66 -21.80
CA VAL A 47 17.56 6.83 -20.92
C VAL A 47 17.93 5.36 -21.11
N ALA A 48 18.19 4.67 -20.01
CA ALA A 48 18.43 3.23 -19.96
C ALA A 48 17.62 2.58 -18.83
N PHE A 49 17.52 1.26 -18.84
CA PHE A 49 16.90 0.49 -17.76
C PHE A 49 17.85 -0.62 -17.28
N CYS A 50 17.68 -1.07 -16.04
CA CYS A 50 18.50 -2.12 -15.44
C CYS A 50 17.71 -3.41 -15.18
N ASP A 51 16.40 -3.30 -14.91
CA ASP A 51 15.55 -4.44 -14.52
C ASP A 51 16.11 -5.22 -13.31
N ALA A 52 16.67 -4.48 -12.35
CA ALA A 52 17.38 -5.01 -11.20
C ALA A 52 16.47 -5.13 -9.97
N GLN A 53 16.53 -6.27 -9.28
CA GLN A 53 15.87 -6.44 -7.97
C GLN A 53 16.78 -6.04 -6.80
N SER A 54 18.08 -5.91 -7.05
CA SER A 54 19.08 -5.55 -6.05
C SER A 54 20.19 -4.71 -6.66
N THR A 55 20.90 -3.94 -5.83
CA THR A 55 22.01 -3.08 -6.29
C THR A 55 23.14 -3.89 -6.94
N GLN A 56 23.27 -5.17 -6.60
CA GLN A 56 24.27 -6.09 -7.16
C GLN A 56 24.03 -6.39 -8.65
N GLU A 57 22.80 -6.26 -9.12
CA GLU A 57 22.43 -6.49 -10.52
C GLU A 57 22.62 -5.24 -11.39
N ILE A 58 22.86 -4.07 -10.78
CA ILE A 58 23.05 -2.82 -11.50
C ILE A 58 24.44 -2.82 -12.17
N HIS A 59 24.45 -2.68 -13.49
CA HIS A 59 25.68 -2.66 -14.29
C HIS A 59 26.62 -1.52 -13.86
N GLU A 60 27.94 -1.79 -13.79
CA GLU A 60 28.96 -0.83 -13.33
C GLU A 60 28.89 0.53 -14.04
N LYS A 61 28.58 0.53 -15.34
CA LYS A 61 28.37 1.77 -16.10
C LYS A 61 27.30 2.68 -15.47
N VAL A 62 26.19 2.13 -15.02
CA VAL A 62 25.12 2.90 -14.36
C VAL A 62 25.61 3.43 -13.02
N LEU A 63 26.27 2.60 -12.20
CA LEU A 63 26.84 3.03 -10.92
C LEU A 63 27.87 4.16 -11.10
N ASN A 64 28.67 4.11 -12.16
CA ASN A 64 29.73 5.09 -12.40
C ASN A 64 29.23 6.38 -13.08
N GLU A 65 28.26 6.29 -14.00
CA GLU A 65 27.92 7.40 -14.91
C GLU A 65 26.50 7.97 -14.73
N ALA A 66 25.58 7.26 -14.07
CA ALA A 66 24.20 7.73 -13.96
C ALA A 66 24.11 9.01 -13.13
N VAL A 67 23.53 10.05 -13.72
CA VAL A 67 23.31 11.36 -13.08
C VAL A 67 21.93 11.41 -12.43
N GLY A 68 20.96 10.69 -13.01
CA GLY A 68 19.62 10.52 -12.45
C GLY A 68 19.20 9.07 -12.41
N ALA A 69 18.38 8.71 -11.43
CA ALA A 69 17.74 7.41 -11.35
C ALA A 69 16.23 7.56 -11.17
N MET A 70 15.48 6.65 -11.78
CA MET A 70 14.06 6.44 -11.55
C MET A 70 13.88 5.05 -10.97
N MET A 71 12.99 4.88 -10.00
CA MET A 71 12.74 3.56 -9.41
C MET A 71 11.33 3.43 -8.82
N TYR A 72 10.81 2.21 -8.82
CA TYR A 72 9.58 1.77 -8.20
C TYR A 72 9.86 1.33 -6.74
N HIS A 73 9.06 0.40 -6.23
CA HIS A 73 9.08 -0.04 -4.83
C HIS A 73 9.85 -1.35 -4.60
N THR A 74 10.32 -2.01 -5.66
CA THR A 74 10.82 -3.39 -5.58
C THR A 74 12.32 -3.48 -5.29
N ILE A 75 13.07 -2.40 -5.52
CA ILE A 75 14.46 -2.27 -5.07
C ILE A 75 14.57 -1.36 -3.84
N THR A 76 15.47 -1.71 -2.92
CA THR A 76 15.82 -0.89 -1.74
C THR A 76 17.22 -0.32 -1.90
N LEU A 77 17.40 0.97 -1.59
CA LEU A 77 18.69 1.65 -1.61
C LEU A 77 19.08 2.09 -0.19
N THR A 78 19.96 1.31 0.43
CA THR A 78 20.59 1.65 1.71
C THR A 78 21.71 2.67 1.53
N ARG A 79 22.30 3.17 2.64
CA ARG A 79 23.53 3.98 2.59
C ARG A 79 24.64 3.28 1.80
N GLU A 80 24.89 2.00 2.06
CA GLU A 80 25.94 1.23 1.38
C GLU A 80 25.68 1.10 -0.13
N ASP A 81 24.42 1.07 -0.53
CA ASP A 81 24.04 1.03 -1.94
C ASP A 81 24.22 2.40 -2.61
N LEU A 82 23.80 3.47 -1.93
CA LEU A 82 23.94 4.84 -2.44
C LEU A 82 25.41 5.24 -2.65
N GLU A 83 26.31 4.80 -1.78
CA GLU A 83 27.77 5.05 -1.89
C GLU A 83 28.42 4.41 -3.13
N LYS A 84 27.77 3.40 -3.73
CA LYS A 84 28.25 2.78 -4.98
C LYS A 84 28.08 3.73 -6.17
N PHE A 85 27.10 4.62 -6.13
CA PHE A 85 26.88 5.59 -7.21
C PHE A 85 27.89 6.74 -7.16
N LYS A 86 28.62 6.97 -8.26
CA LYS A 86 29.72 7.95 -8.31
C LYS A 86 29.31 9.30 -8.90
N ALA A 87 28.22 9.35 -9.67
CA ALA A 87 27.76 10.55 -10.38
C ALA A 87 26.31 10.93 -10.07
N LEU A 88 25.59 10.13 -9.27
CA LEU A 88 24.17 10.28 -9.05
C LEU A 88 23.86 11.60 -8.32
N ARG A 89 22.88 12.34 -8.82
CA ARG A 89 22.46 13.63 -8.25
C ARG A 89 20.99 13.67 -7.86
N ILE A 90 20.17 12.82 -8.47
CA ILE A 90 18.73 12.76 -8.21
C ILE A 90 18.19 11.34 -8.33
N ILE A 91 17.30 10.98 -7.41
CA ILE A 91 16.47 9.77 -7.47
C ILE A 91 15.01 10.21 -7.49
N ILE A 92 14.24 9.70 -8.45
CA ILE A 92 12.80 9.91 -8.56
C ILE A 92 12.09 8.59 -8.28
N ARG A 93 11.38 8.54 -7.15
CA ARG A 93 10.44 7.45 -6.86
C ARG A 93 9.19 7.60 -7.70
N ILE A 94 8.97 6.66 -8.61
CA ILE A 94 7.71 6.51 -9.34
C ILE A 94 6.70 5.88 -8.37
N GLY A 95 6.02 6.76 -7.62
CA GLY A 95 5.13 6.40 -6.52
C GLY A 95 5.18 7.42 -5.39
N SER A 96 4.28 7.26 -4.42
CA SER A 96 4.15 8.21 -3.31
C SER A 96 5.13 7.94 -2.15
N GLY A 97 5.28 6.68 -1.73
CA GLY A 97 6.19 6.33 -0.64
C GLY A 97 7.65 6.20 -1.10
N TYR A 98 8.54 6.50 -0.17
CA TYR A 98 10.00 6.62 -0.37
C TYR A 98 10.77 5.92 0.76
N ASP A 99 10.10 5.03 1.50
CA ASP A 99 10.64 4.24 2.61
C ASP A 99 11.69 3.22 2.17
N ASN A 100 11.72 2.84 0.89
CA ASN A 100 12.74 1.99 0.29
C ASN A 100 14.04 2.72 -0.07
N ILE A 101 14.21 3.98 0.35
CA ILE A 101 15.44 4.76 0.16
C ILE A 101 15.86 5.36 1.50
N ASP A 102 17.13 5.22 1.89
CA ASP A 102 17.70 6.00 3.00
C ASP A 102 17.87 7.46 2.57
N ILE A 103 16.79 8.25 2.71
CA ILE A 103 16.75 9.66 2.30
C ILE A 103 17.72 10.55 3.10
N LYS A 104 18.10 10.14 4.32
CA LYS A 104 19.09 10.86 5.12
C LYS A 104 20.48 10.66 4.53
N ALA A 105 20.86 9.40 4.25
CA ALA A 105 22.10 9.09 3.56
C ALA A 105 22.19 9.73 2.17
N ALA A 106 21.08 9.69 1.40
CA ALA A 106 21.03 10.35 0.10
C ALA A 106 21.34 11.85 0.21
N GLY A 107 20.74 12.54 1.19
CA GLY A 107 21.02 13.96 1.46
C GLY A 107 22.49 14.23 1.83
N GLU A 108 23.08 13.40 2.69
CA GLU A 108 24.50 13.46 3.07
C GLU A 108 25.45 13.28 1.88
N LEU A 109 25.07 12.43 0.92
CA LEU A 109 25.80 12.16 -0.31
C LEU A 109 25.52 13.19 -1.42
N GLY A 110 24.68 14.21 -1.17
CA GLY A 110 24.33 15.24 -2.16
C GLY A 110 23.36 14.76 -3.24
N ILE A 111 22.60 13.69 -2.98
CA ILE A 111 21.60 13.09 -3.86
C ILE A 111 20.21 13.57 -3.43
N ALA A 112 19.52 14.31 -4.31
CA ALA A 112 18.14 14.69 -4.08
C ALA A 112 17.19 13.49 -4.26
N VAL A 113 16.18 13.36 -3.41
CA VAL A 113 15.12 12.34 -3.56
C VAL A 113 13.77 13.03 -3.79
N CYS A 114 13.07 12.63 -4.84
CA CYS A 114 11.74 13.12 -5.18
C CYS A 114 10.75 11.95 -5.29
N ASN A 115 9.47 12.23 -5.10
CA ASN A 115 8.38 11.26 -5.26
C ASN A 115 7.24 11.85 -6.12
N ILE A 116 6.23 11.03 -6.44
CA ILE A 116 5.02 11.44 -7.15
C ILE A 116 3.82 11.25 -6.22
N PRO A 117 3.51 12.23 -5.33
CA PRO A 117 2.62 12.03 -4.20
C PRO A 117 1.12 11.99 -4.55
N SER A 118 0.75 12.33 -5.79
CA SER A 118 -0.65 12.45 -6.23
C SER A 118 -1.06 11.46 -7.33
N ALA A 119 -0.18 10.56 -7.76
CA ALA A 119 -0.42 9.73 -8.95
C ALA A 119 -1.61 8.78 -8.82
N ALA A 120 -1.81 8.20 -7.63
CA ALA A 120 -2.77 7.10 -7.41
C ALA A 120 -3.62 7.29 -6.13
N VAL A 121 -3.87 8.54 -5.72
CA VAL A 121 -4.56 8.82 -4.45
C VAL A 121 -5.98 8.25 -4.44
N GLU A 122 -6.72 8.46 -5.52
CA GLU A 122 -8.11 8.02 -5.65
C GLU A 122 -8.17 6.51 -5.90
N GLU A 123 -7.26 5.98 -6.71
CA GLU A 123 -7.13 4.54 -6.99
C GLU A 123 -6.82 3.75 -5.71
N THR A 124 -5.86 4.20 -4.90
CA THR A 124 -5.60 3.58 -3.59
C THR A 124 -6.84 3.65 -2.70
N ALA A 125 -7.54 4.78 -2.65
CA ALA A 125 -8.74 4.92 -1.81
C ALA A 125 -9.89 4.02 -2.29
N ASP A 126 -10.08 3.88 -3.60
CA ASP A 126 -11.06 2.98 -4.21
C ASP A 126 -10.74 1.52 -3.86
N SER A 127 -9.47 1.10 -3.98
CA SER A 127 -9.02 -0.22 -3.57
C SER A 127 -9.18 -0.47 -2.07
N THR A 128 -8.85 0.50 -1.21
CA THR A 128 -9.11 0.38 0.24
C THR A 128 -10.60 0.16 0.51
N LEU A 129 -11.50 0.93 -0.11
CA LEU A 129 -12.95 0.75 0.06
C LEU A 129 -13.39 -0.62 -0.47
N CYS A 130 -12.84 -1.09 -1.59
CA CYS A 130 -13.07 -2.43 -2.10
C CYS A 130 -12.71 -3.50 -1.04
N HIS A 131 -11.53 -3.40 -0.42
CA HIS A 131 -11.11 -4.31 0.66
C HIS A 131 -12.04 -4.24 1.87
N ILE A 132 -12.38 -3.04 2.35
CA ILE A 132 -13.33 -2.85 3.46
C ILE A 132 -14.67 -3.51 3.14
N LEU A 133 -15.24 -3.24 1.96
CA LEU A 133 -16.52 -3.83 1.54
C LEU A 133 -16.42 -5.34 1.37
N ASN A 134 -15.30 -5.88 0.89
CA ASN A 134 -15.06 -7.32 0.81
C ASN A 134 -15.05 -7.98 2.18
N LEU A 135 -14.46 -7.35 3.21
CA LEU A 135 -14.52 -7.86 4.58
C LEU A 135 -15.94 -7.84 5.14
N TYR A 136 -16.65 -6.71 5.00
CA TYR A 136 -18.00 -6.56 5.53
C TYR A 136 -19.04 -7.42 4.80
N ARG A 137 -18.91 -7.60 3.48
CA ARG A 137 -19.92 -8.26 2.60
C ARG A 137 -19.52 -9.65 2.15
N ARG A 138 -18.26 -10.05 2.38
CA ARG A 138 -17.69 -11.36 2.09
C ARG A 138 -17.71 -11.72 0.59
N ASN A 139 -17.78 -10.73 -0.31
CA ASN A 139 -17.99 -10.99 -1.75
C ASN A 139 -16.93 -11.92 -2.33
N THR A 140 -15.64 -11.67 -2.07
CA THR A 140 -14.58 -12.55 -2.59
C THR A 140 -14.61 -13.95 -1.99
N TRP A 141 -14.84 -14.09 -0.68
CA TRP A 141 -14.96 -15.40 -0.05
C TRP A 141 -16.18 -16.18 -0.57
N LEU A 142 -17.30 -15.51 -0.85
CA LEU A 142 -18.48 -16.12 -1.45
C LEU A 142 -18.20 -16.58 -2.90
N TYR A 143 -17.52 -15.73 -3.68
CA TYR A 143 -17.07 -16.10 -5.02
C TYR A 143 -16.15 -17.32 -5.00
N GLN A 144 -15.18 -17.34 -4.08
CA GLN A 144 -14.25 -18.46 -3.91
C GLN A 144 -15.00 -19.74 -3.51
N ALA A 145 -15.92 -19.68 -2.55
CA ALA A 145 -16.71 -20.84 -2.13
C ALA A 145 -17.52 -21.44 -3.30
N LEU A 146 -18.09 -20.60 -4.17
CA LEU A 146 -18.79 -21.05 -5.37
C LEU A 146 -17.84 -21.69 -6.38
N ARG A 147 -16.64 -21.12 -6.59
CA ARG A 147 -15.61 -21.72 -7.44
C ARG A 147 -15.12 -23.07 -6.94
N GLU A 148 -15.05 -23.24 -5.63
CA GLU A 148 -14.70 -24.50 -4.96
C GLU A 148 -15.83 -25.54 -5.00
N GLY A 149 -16.97 -25.21 -5.60
CA GLY A 149 -18.08 -26.13 -5.83
C GLY A 149 -19.11 -26.17 -4.70
N THR A 150 -19.09 -25.19 -3.78
CA THR A 150 -20.13 -25.06 -2.75
C THR A 150 -21.47 -24.80 -3.43
N ARG A 151 -22.46 -25.64 -3.13
CA ARG A 151 -23.83 -25.50 -3.64
C ARG A 151 -24.70 -24.80 -2.61
N VAL A 152 -25.35 -23.72 -3.02
CA VAL A 152 -26.19 -22.90 -2.16
C VAL A 152 -27.59 -22.84 -2.79
N GLN A 153 -28.57 -23.50 -2.17
CA GLN A 153 -29.93 -23.61 -2.68
C GLN A 153 -30.97 -23.07 -1.70
N SER A 154 -30.81 -23.34 -0.40
CA SER A 154 -31.76 -22.90 0.62
C SER A 154 -31.32 -21.59 1.29
N VAL A 155 -32.27 -20.90 1.94
CA VAL A 155 -32.00 -19.66 2.70
C VAL A 155 -31.04 -19.93 3.86
N GLU A 156 -31.11 -21.10 4.48
CA GLU A 156 -30.23 -21.53 5.56
C GLU A 156 -28.78 -21.66 5.05
N GLN A 157 -28.59 -22.25 3.87
CA GLN A 157 -27.28 -22.36 3.24
C GLN A 157 -26.70 -20.99 2.86
N ILE A 158 -27.56 -20.06 2.40
CA ILE A 158 -27.14 -18.67 2.13
C ILE A 158 -26.63 -18.01 3.42
N ARG A 159 -27.36 -18.16 4.53
CA ARG A 159 -26.96 -17.61 5.83
C ARG A 159 -25.67 -18.24 6.36
N GLU A 160 -25.50 -19.54 6.16
CA GLU A 160 -24.30 -20.27 6.60
C GLU A 160 -23.06 -19.82 5.81
N VAL A 161 -23.12 -19.82 4.48
CA VAL A 161 -21.96 -19.45 3.63
C VAL A 161 -21.61 -17.96 3.73
N ALA A 162 -22.61 -17.09 3.94
CA ALA A 162 -22.42 -15.66 4.15
C ALA A 162 -22.27 -15.27 5.64
N SER A 163 -22.13 -16.26 6.54
CA SER A 163 -22.00 -16.01 7.97
C SER A 163 -20.83 -15.07 8.27
N GLY A 164 -21.08 -14.10 9.15
CA GLY A 164 -20.13 -13.04 9.49
C GLY A 164 -20.23 -11.79 8.62
N ALA A 165 -21.06 -11.77 7.56
CA ALA A 165 -21.36 -10.55 6.82
C ALA A 165 -22.12 -9.55 7.71
N ALA A 166 -21.56 -8.35 7.95
CA ALA A 166 -22.10 -7.36 8.87
C ALA A 166 -22.69 -6.10 8.20
N ARG A 167 -23.75 -5.52 8.80
CA ARG A 167 -24.29 -4.22 8.39
C ARG A 167 -23.24 -3.13 8.62
N ILE A 168 -23.01 -2.27 7.62
CA ILE A 168 -22.00 -1.20 7.67
C ILE A 168 -22.49 0.05 8.42
N ARG A 169 -23.74 0.47 8.21
CA ARG A 169 -24.27 1.71 8.80
C ARG A 169 -24.18 1.64 10.33
N GLY A 170 -23.49 2.61 10.93
CA GLY A 170 -23.27 2.72 12.37
C GLY A 170 -21.95 2.15 12.88
N GLU A 171 -21.22 1.41 12.03
CA GLU A 171 -19.86 0.93 12.35
C GLU A 171 -18.87 2.10 12.36
N THR A 172 -17.81 1.97 13.17
CA THR A 172 -16.74 2.96 13.26
C THR A 172 -15.52 2.53 12.44
N LEU A 173 -15.14 3.36 11.46
CA LEU A 173 -13.92 3.19 10.66
C LEU A 173 -12.81 4.08 11.21
N GLY A 174 -11.76 3.48 11.74
CA GLY A 174 -10.57 4.16 12.24
C GLY A 174 -9.46 4.23 11.19
N LEU A 175 -9.07 5.44 10.82
CA LEU A 175 -7.99 5.69 9.86
C LEU A 175 -6.71 6.10 10.61
N ILE A 176 -5.63 5.32 10.43
CA ILE A 176 -4.31 5.64 10.97
C ILE A 176 -3.49 6.32 9.87
N GLY A 177 -3.23 7.61 10.03
CA GLY A 177 -2.75 8.49 8.98
C GLY A 177 -3.91 9.14 8.24
N PHE A 178 -3.88 10.47 8.13
CA PHE A 178 -4.96 11.27 7.54
C PHE A 178 -4.44 12.26 6.49
N GLY A 179 -3.47 11.78 5.70
CA GLY A 179 -2.99 12.44 4.49
C GLY A 179 -3.94 12.25 3.30
N ARG A 180 -3.40 12.31 2.08
CA ARG A 180 -4.18 12.28 0.82
C ARG A 180 -5.12 11.07 0.73
N SER A 181 -4.59 9.86 0.84
CA SER A 181 -5.39 8.62 0.73
C SER A 181 -6.37 8.46 1.89
N GLY A 182 -5.95 8.75 3.14
CA GLY A 182 -6.84 8.68 4.30
C GLY A 182 -8.04 9.63 4.19
N GLN A 183 -7.83 10.86 3.70
CA GLN A 183 -8.92 11.80 3.44
C GLN A 183 -9.85 11.32 2.32
N ALA A 184 -9.30 10.80 1.21
CA ALA A 184 -10.08 10.26 0.09
C ALA A 184 -10.94 9.05 0.52
N VAL A 185 -10.42 8.18 1.39
CA VAL A 185 -11.16 7.07 2.01
C VAL A 185 -12.27 7.58 2.92
N ALA A 186 -12.00 8.58 3.77
CA ALA A 186 -12.99 9.14 4.68
C ALA A 186 -14.21 9.74 3.95
N VAL A 187 -13.97 10.48 2.86
CA VAL A 187 -15.05 11.06 2.03
C VAL A 187 -15.97 9.95 1.49
N ARG A 188 -15.39 8.86 0.99
CA ARG A 188 -16.15 7.71 0.46
C ARG A 188 -16.88 6.93 1.55
N ALA A 189 -16.20 6.62 2.65
CA ALA A 189 -16.73 5.80 3.73
C ALA A 189 -18.01 6.38 4.36
N LYS A 190 -18.10 7.72 4.43
CA LYS A 190 -19.30 8.41 4.92
C LYS A 190 -20.57 8.07 4.16
N VAL A 191 -20.48 7.86 2.85
CA VAL A 191 -21.65 7.53 2.00
C VAL A 191 -22.25 6.18 2.40
N PHE A 192 -21.42 5.24 2.85
CA PHE A 192 -21.86 3.93 3.35
C PHE A 192 -22.46 3.99 4.77
N GLY A 193 -22.35 5.14 5.45
CA GLY A 193 -22.86 5.35 6.81
C GLY A 193 -21.89 4.93 7.91
N PHE A 194 -20.58 4.87 7.63
CA PHE A 194 -19.54 4.75 8.66
C PHE A 194 -19.46 6.01 9.54
N ASN A 195 -19.22 5.81 10.83
CA ASN A 195 -18.64 6.83 11.69
C ASN A 195 -17.12 6.85 11.47
N VAL A 196 -16.58 7.88 10.83
CA VAL A 196 -15.15 7.94 10.52
C VAL A 196 -14.40 8.68 11.63
N ILE A 197 -13.43 8.00 12.21
CA ILE A 197 -12.47 8.57 13.16
C ILE A 197 -11.05 8.44 12.59
N PHE A 198 -10.14 9.33 12.99
CA PHE A 198 -8.74 9.22 12.57
C PHE A 198 -7.75 9.58 13.67
N TYR A 199 -6.55 9.01 13.54
CA TYR A 199 -5.37 9.33 14.33
C TYR A 199 -4.25 9.72 13.38
N ASP A 200 -3.74 10.93 13.54
CA ASP A 200 -2.54 11.41 12.86
C ASP A 200 -1.82 12.40 13.78
N PRO A 201 -0.66 12.05 14.35
CA PRO A 201 0.04 12.89 15.32
C PRO A 201 0.80 14.05 14.65
N TYR A 202 0.94 14.06 13.32
CA TYR A 202 1.75 15.04 12.59
C TYR A 202 0.92 16.16 11.96
N LEU A 203 -0.40 16.00 11.87
CA LEU A 203 -1.28 17.02 11.32
C LEU A 203 -1.55 18.15 12.31
N GLN A 204 -1.65 19.37 11.75
CA GLN A 204 -2.15 20.53 12.47
C GLN A 204 -3.65 20.40 12.74
N ASP A 205 -4.11 21.06 13.80
CA ASP A 205 -5.53 21.08 14.17
C ASP A 205 -6.38 21.81 13.12
N GLY A 206 -7.62 21.35 12.94
CA GLY A 206 -8.64 22.00 12.12
C GLY A 206 -9.12 21.16 10.94
N LEU A 207 -8.32 20.22 10.45
CA LEU A 207 -8.71 19.37 9.30
C LEU A 207 -9.93 18.49 9.63
N GLU A 208 -10.04 18.05 10.88
CA GLU A 208 -11.17 17.28 11.40
C GLU A 208 -12.50 18.03 11.26
N ARG A 209 -12.48 19.36 11.44
CA ARG A 209 -13.65 20.22 11.30
C ARG A 209 -14.04 20.43 9.84
N SER A 210 -13.06 20.66 8.97
CA SER A 210 -13.29 20.88 7.53
C SER A 210 -13.92 19.67 6.86
N LEU A 211 -13.47 18.46 7.22
CA LEU A 211 -14.00 17.21 6.67
C LEU A 211 -15.14 16.62 7.51
N GLY A 212 -15.47 17.20 8.67
CA GLY A 212 -16.53 16.74 9.57
C GLY A 212 -16.30 15.31 10.07
N VAL A 213 -15.06 14.97 10.42
CA VAL A 213 -14.66 13.66 10.97
C VAL A 213 -14.13 13.85 12.39
N GLN A 214 -14.16 12.82 13.22
CA GLN A 214 -13.63 12.91 14.58
C GLN A 214 -12.14 12.59 14.60
N ARG A 215 -11.33 13.44 15.23
CA ARG A 215 -9.92 13.15 15.52
C ARG A 215 -9.79 12.55 16.92
N VAL A 216 -8.96 11.52 17.04
CA VAL A 216 -8.45 11.02 18.33
C VAL A 216 -6.94 11.26 18.41
N TYR A 217 -6.41 11.41 19.62
CA TYR A 217 -5.04 11.89 19.83
C TYR A 217 -4.05 10.81 20.28
N THR A 218 -4.54 9.59 20.52
CA THR A 218 -3.69 8.43 20.77
C THR A 218 -4.07 7.29 19.84
N LEU A 219 -3.09 6.45 19.49
CA LEU A 219 -3.34 5.23 18.74
C LEU A 219 -4.32 4.32 19.49
N GLN A 220 -4.17 4.21 20.82
CA GLN A 220 -5.04 3.38 21.66
C GLN A 220 -6.51 3.79 21.56
N ASP A 221 -6.82 5.10 21.61
CA ASP A 221 -8.19 5.59 21.49
C ASP A 221 -8.82 5.22 20.15
N LEU A 222 -8.03 5.26 19.06
CA LEU A 222 -8.50 4.83 17.74
C LEU A 222 -8.80 3.33 17.73
N LEU A 223 -7.85 2.51 18.17
CA LEU A 223 -7.98 1.05 18.14
C LEU A 223 -9.15 0.58 19.00
N TYR A 224 -9.38 1.22 20.15
CA TYR A 224 -10.47 0.89 21.06
C TYR A 224 -11.87 1.24 20.51
N GLN A 225 -11.97 2.31 19.71
CA GLN A 225 -13.25 2.81 19.20
C GLN A 225 -13.64 2.21 17.84
N SER A 226 -12.70 1.59 17.11
CA SER A 226 -12.89 1.19 15.71
C SER A 226 -13.37 -0.25 15.57
N ASP A 227 -14.38 -0.45 14.73
CA ASP A 227 -14.85 -1.77 14.29
C ASP A 227 -14.03 -2.25 13.08
N CYS A 228 -13.52 -1.31 12.27
CA CYS A 228 -12.57 -1.54 11.21
C CYS A 228 -11.43 -0.52 11.31
N VAL A 229 -10.18 -0.98 11.27
CA VAL A 229 -8.98 -0.14 11.25
C VAL A 229 -8.35 -0.20 9.87
N SER A 230 -8.00 0.95 9.28
CA SER A 230 -7.31 1.03 8.00
C SER A 230 -6.05 1.91 8.09
N LEU A 231 -4.96 1.41 7.53
CA LEU A 231 -3.65 2.07 7.56
C LEU A 231 -3.44 2.93 6.30
N HIS A 232 -3.09 4.20 6.51
CA HIS A 232 -2.83 5.20 5.47
C HIS A 232 -1.65 6.12 5.82
N CYS A 233 -0.78 5.69 6.73
CA CYS A 233 0.44 6.41 7.10
C CYS A 233 1.65 5.86 6.33
N ASN A 234 2.64 6.71 6.07
CA ASN A 234 3.91 6.28 5.50
C ASN A 234 4.71 5.49 6.55
N LEU A 235 5.44 4.46 6.11
CA LEU A 235 6.42 3.79 6.96
C LEU A 235 7.61 4.72 7.24
N ASN A 236 8.04 4.78 8.49
CA ASN A 236 9.17 5.56 8.98
C ASN A 236 9.80 4.90 10.21
N GLU A 237 10.88 5.49 10.73
CA GLU A 237 11.68 4.99 11.85
C GLU A 237 10.88 4.77 13.15
N HIS A 238 9.70 5.40 13.30
CA HIS A 238 8.92 5.39 14.56
C HIS A 238 7.66 4.53 14.51
N ASN A 239 7.29 3.97 13.34
CA ASN A 239 6.04 3.23 13.18
C ASN A 239 6.22 1.86 12.49
N HIS A 240 7.45 1.35 12.42
CA HIS A 240 7.68 -0.05 12.10
C HIS A 240 6.96 -0.96 13.11
N HIS A 241 6.19 -1.92 12.62
CA HIS A 241 5.29 -2.77 13.41
C HIS A 241 4.37 -1.95 14.33
N LEU A 242 3.81 -0.85 13.80
CA LEU A 242 2.79 -0.04 14.49
C LEU A 242 1.63 -0.92 14.98
N ILE A 243 1.21 -1.88 14.16
CA ILE A 243 0.26 -2.92 14.53
C ILE A 243 1.05 -4.18 14.89
N ASN A 244 1.26 -4.39 16.18
CA ASN A 244 1.97 -5.55 16.75
C ASN A 244 1.12 -6.29 17.78
N ASP A 245 1.67 -7.32 18.43
CA ASP A 245 0.96 -8.12 19.45
C ASP A 245 0.35 -7.27 20.57
N PHE A 246 1.02 -6.19 21.00
CA PHE A 246 0.53 -5.30 22.04
C PHE A 246 -0.63 -4.42 21.57
N THR A 247 -0.50 -3.78 20.40
CA THR A 247 -1.55 -2.88 19.88
C THR A 247 -2.76 -3.65 19.36
N ILE A 248 -2.57 -4.86 18.83
CA ILE A 248 -3.67 -5.75 18.45
C ILE A 248 -4.57 -6.07 19.65
N LYS A 249 -4.02 -6.21 20.85
CA LYS A 249 -4.80 -6.44 22.08
C LYS A 249 -5.66 -5.24 22.49
N GLN A 250 -5.37 -4.05 21.94
CA GLN A 250 -6.16 -2.84 22.17
C GLN A 250 -7.30 -2.67 21.16
N MET A 251 -7.29 -3.45 20.07
CA MET A 251 -8.37 -3.45 19.09
C MET A 251 -9.63 -4.10 19.66
N ARG A 252 -10.80 -3.68 19.17
CA ARG A 252 -12.07 -4.34 19.52
C ARG A 252 -12.04 -5.83 19.13
N GLN A 253 -12.64 -6.66 19.99
CA GLN A 253 -12.82 -8.08 19.68
C GLN A 253 -13.66 -8.23 18.40
N GLY A 254 -13.11 -8.94 17.43
CA GLY A 254 -13.75 -9.18 16.13
C GLY A 254 -13.72 -7.97 15.19
N ALA A 255 -12.80 -7.03 15.40
CA ALA A 255 -12.53 -5.94 14.47
C ALA A 255 -11.94 -6.44 13.13
N PHE A 256 -12.03 -5.59 12.11
CA PHE A 256 -11.35 -5.78 10.83
C PHE A 256 -10.08 -4.93 10.74
N LEU A 257 -9.10 -5.40 9.97
CA LEU A 257 -7.87 -4.66 9.65
C LEU A 257 -7.67 -4.57 8.13
N VAL A 258 -7.33 -3.39 7.63
CA VAL A 258 -7.02 -3.16 6.21
C VAL A 258 -5.68 -2.44 6.08
N ASN A 259 -4.77 -3.00 5.29
CA ASN A 259 -3.49 -2.37 4.99
C ASN A 259 -3.28 -2.24 3.48
N THR A 260 -3.35 -1.01 3.00
CA THR A 260 -2.96 -0.62 1.63
C THR A 260 -1.89 0.48 1.67
N ALA A 261 -1.11 0.51 2.76
CA ALA A 261 -0.06 1.50 3.00
C ALA A 261 1.32 0.87 2.77
N ARG A 262 1.89 0.23 3.80
CA ARG A 262 3.19 -0.47 3.72
C ARG A 262 3.17 -1.72 4.58
N GLY A 263 3.83 -2.78 4.11
CA GLY A 263 3.89 -4.08 4.79
C GLY A 263 4.45 -4.00 6.21
N GLY A 264 5.62 -3.37 6.37
CA GLY A 264 6.31 -3.22 7.66
C GLY A 264 5.58 -2.39 8.74
N LEU A 265 4.35 -1.90 8.48
CA LEU A 265 3.50 -1.31 9.52
C LEU A 265 2.82 -2.37 10.39
N VAL A 266 2.71 -3.61 9.92
CA VAL A 266 1.99 -4.70 10.59
C VAL A 266 2.97 -5.84 10.86
N ASP A 267 3.02 -6.30 12.10
CA ASP A 267 3.68 -7.56 12.46
C ASP A 267 2.79 -8.72 12.00
N GLU A 268 3.19 -9.39 10.92
CA GLU A 268 2.40 -10.44 10.30
C GLU A 268 2.20 -11.66 11.20
N LYS A 269 3.17 -11.96 12.08
CA LYS A 269 3.07 -13.08 13.02
C LYS A 269 2.00 -12.79 14.07
N ALA A 270 2.00 -11.57 14.61
CA ALA A 270 1.00 -11.14 15.57
C ALA A 270 -0.40 -11.10 14.94
N LEU A 271 -0.52 -10.60 13.71
CA LEU A 271 -1.79 -10.58 12.99
C LEU A 271 -2.32 -11.98 12.72
N ALA A 272 -1.48 -12.89 12.23
CA ALA A 272 -1.87 -14.27 11.96
C ALA A 272 -2.35 -15.00 13.22
N GLN A 273 -1.70 -14.77 14.37
CA GLN A 273 -2.16 -15.32 15.64
C GLN A 273 -3.51 -14.72 16.06
N ALA A 274 -3.71 -13.42 15.90
CA ALA A 274 -4.95 -12.74 16.24
C ALA A 274 -6.14 -13.18 15.38
N LEU A 275 -5.90 -13.49 14.10
CA LEU A 275 -6.86 -14.11 13.19
C LEU A 275 -7.23 -15.52 13.66
N LYS A 276 -6.24 -16.37 13.94
CA LYS A 276 -6.45 -17.74 14.48
C LYS A 276 -7.27 -17.74 15.77
N GLU A 277 -7.03 -16.78 16.65
CA GLU A 277 -7.74 -16.62 17.92
C GLU A 277 -9.11 -15.93 17.78
N GLY A 278 -9.45 -15.42 16.59
CA GLY A 278 -10.69 -14.69 16.33
C GLY A 278 -10.75 -13.31 16.99
N ARG A 279 -9.63 -12.79 17.51
CA ARG A 279 -9.50 -11.40 18.02
C ARG A 279 -9.68 -10.41 16.88
N ILE A 280 -9.09 -10.71 15.72
CA ILE A 280 -9.39 -10.03 14.46
C ILE A 280 -10.28 -10.96 13.64
N ARG A 281 -11.41 -10.42 13.16
CA ARG A 281 -12.41 -11.19 12.40
C ARG A 281 -11.95 -11.48 10.97
N GLY A 282 -11.15 -10.59 10.41
CA GLY A 282 -10.57 -10.70 9.08
C GLY A 282 -9.63 -9.55 8.80
N ALA A 283 -8.70 -9.78 7.89
CA ALA A 283 -7.76 -8.77 7.42
C ALA A 283 -7.72 -8.74 5.90
N ALA A 284 -7.54 -7.56 5.33
CA ALA A 284 -7.30 -7.37 3.91
C ALA A 284 -5.99 -6.61 3.70
N LEU A 285 -5.03 -7.25 3.03
CA LEU A 285 -3.68 -6.74 2.85
C LEU A 285 -3.39 -6.64 1.35
N ASP A 286 -2.99 -5.46 0.92
CA ASP A 286 -2.48 -5.17 -0.43
C ASP A 286 -0.94 -5.13 -0.43
N VAL A 287 -0.35 -5.07 0.77
CA VAL A 287 1.09 -4.95 1.02
C VAL A 287 1.51 -5.86 2.18
N HIS A 288 2.74 -6.37 2.12
CA HIS A 288 3.25 -7.41 3.03
C HIS A 288 4.69 -7.09 3.49
N GLU A 289 5.11 -7.61 4.65
CA GLU A 289 6.48 -7.44 5.16
C GLU A 289 7.52 -7.95 4.15
N THR A 290 7.18 -9.00 3.40
CA THR A 290 8.01 -9.54 2.32
C THR A 290 7.19 -9.63 1.04
N GLU A 291 7.68 -8.96 -0.01
CA GLU A 291 7.09 -8.95 -1.34
C GLU A 291 8.11 -9.49 -2.36
N PRO A 292 7.71 -10.32 -3.35
CA PRO A 292 6.33 -10.69 -3.67
C PRO A 292 5.72 -11.64 -2.63
N PHE A 293 4.44 -11.44 -2.34
CA PHE A 293 3.72 -12.31 -1.42
C PHE A 293 3.53 -13.70 -2.04
N THR A 294 3.80 -14.74 -1.26
CA THR A 294 3.54 -16.13 -1.67
C THR A 294 2.77 -16.87 -0.58
N LEU A 295 1.77 -17.66 -0.98
CA LEU A 295 1.00 -18.49 -0.06
C LEU A 295 1.86 -19.56 0.64
N GLU A 296 3.00 -19.94 0.05
CA GLU A 296 3.97 -20.87 0.65
C GLU A 296 4.74 -20.22 1.80
N ALA A 297 5.21 -18.97 1.62
CA ALA A 297 5.75 -18.16 2.72
C ALA A 297 4.69 -17.87 3.80
N ALA A 298 3.41 -17.92 3.42
CA ALA A 298 2.27 -17.68 4.28
C ALA A 298 1.81 -18.89 5.14
N SER A 299 2.66 -19.89 5.37
CA SER A 299 2.34 -21.12 6.13
C SER A 299 1.73 -20.88 7.53
N PHE A 300 1.91 -19.68 8.09
CA PHE A 300 1.37 -19.27 9.38
C PHE A 300 0.01 -18.57 9.31
N TRP A 301 -0.49 -18.17 8.13
CA TRP A 301 -1.77 -17.48 7.97
C TRP A 301 -2.95 -18.45 7.93
N PRO A 302 -4.06 -18.14 8.62
CA PRO A 302 -5.31 -18.88 8.44
C PRO A 302 -5.98 -18.50 7.10
N ALA A 303 -5.97 -19.43 6.13
CA ALA A 303 -6.50 -19.22 4.78
C ALA A 303 -7.97 -18.75 4.69
N ALA A 304 -8.75 -18.84 5.77
CA ALA A 304 -10.17 -18.50 5.80
C ALA A 304 -10.47 -17.02 6.13
N GLN A 305 -9.45 -16.20 6.41
CA GLN A 305 -9.63 -14.86 7.00
C GLN A 305 -8.72 -13.76 6.44
N LEU A 306 -7.85 -14.12 5.48
CA LEU A 306 -7.04 -13.16 4.71
C LEU A 306 -7.73 -12.90 3.38
N PHE A 307 -7.79 -11.63 2.97
CA PHE A 307 -8.23 -11.23 1.64
C PHE A 307 -7.10 -10.46 0.95
N GLU A 308 -6.68 -10.94 -0.21
CA GLU A 308 -5.68 -10.32 -1.08
C GLU A 308 -6.28 -9.98 -2.43
N LEU A 309 -5.89 -8.83 -2.96
CA LEU A 309 -5.98 -8.53 -4.39
C LEU A 309 -4.57 -8.65 -4.94
N THR A 310 -4.15 -9.83 -5.38
CA THR A 310 -2.88 -9.93 -6.10
C THR A 310 -3.08 -9.47 -7.55
N GLU A 311 -2.31 -8.49 -8.00
CA GLU A 311 -2.04 -8.31 -9.44
C GLU A 311 -1.26 -9.53 -9.91
N THR A 312 -1.91 -10.41 -10.67
CA THR A 312 -1.21 -11.51 -11.34
C THR A 312 -0.36 -10.93 -12.46
N GLN A 313 0.97 -10.89 -12.30
CA GLN A 313 1.85 -10.80 -13.47
C GLN A 313 1.77 -12.11 -14.28
N PRO A 314 1.72 -12.05 -15.62
CA PRO A 314 1.74 -13.25 -16.44
C PRO A 314 3.13 -13.90 -16.42
N ASP A 315 3.19 -15.19 -16.12
CA ASP A 315 4.42 -15.99 -16.22
C ASP A 315 4.97 -15.96 -17.67
N GLU A 316 6.30 -15.91 -17.81
CA GLU A 316 7.06 -15.86 -19.07
C GLU A 316 6.83 -17.04 -20.04
N ALA A 317 5.98 -18.01 -19.70
CA ALA A 317 5.77 -19.22 -20.49
C ALA A 317 4.48 -19.27 -21.33
N GLY A 318 3.58 -18.29 -21.23
CA GLY A 318 2.37 -18.25 -22.08
C GLY A 318 1.48 -19.50 -22.03
N THR A 319 1.62 -20.34 -21.00
CA THR A 319 0.87 -21.58 -20.82
C THR A 319 -0.09 -21.42 -19.64
N HIS A 320 -1.39 -21.42 -19.93
CA HIS A 320 -2.44 -21.56 -18.92
C HIS A 320 -2.33 -22.92 -18.23
N ALA A 321 -1.56 -23.00 -17.15
CA ALA A 321 -1.62 -24.13 -16.23
C ALA A 321 -2.85 -23.98 -15.32
N PRO A 322 -3.66 -25.04 -15.11
CA PRO A 322 -4.85 -24.94 -14.28
C PRO A 322 -4.47 -24.76 -12.81
N LEU A 323 -5.00 -23.71 -12.19
CA LEU A 323 -5.00 -23.37 -10.77
C LEU A 323 -5.48 -24.55 -9.89
N THR A 324 -4.62 -25.53 -9.65
CA THR A 324 -5.00 -26.80 -9.00
C THR A 324 -4.04 -27.17 -7.88
N GLN A 325 -3.88 -26.30 -6.89
CA GLN A 325 -3.49 -26.73 -5.54
C GLN A 325 -4.46 -26.11 -4.53
N TYR A 326 -5.68 -26.66 -4.56
CA TYR A 326 -6.74 -26.35 -3.63
C TYR A 326 -6.42 -26.94 -2.25
N VAL A 327 -6.47 -26.07 -1.23
CA VAL A 327 -6.37 -26.40 0.19
C VAL A 327 -7.44 -27.44 0.56
N LYS A 328 -6.99 -28.63 0.97
CA LYS A 328 -7.85 -29.67 1.56
C LYS A 328 -8.41 -29.19 2.91
N ARG A 329 -9.71 -28.89 2.92
CA ARG A 329 -10.72 -28.97 4.02
C ARG A 329 -10.27 -28.83 5.49
N ARG A 330 -10.96 -27.93 6.21
CA ARG A 330 -11.80 -28.30 7.37
C ARG A 330 -13.01 -27.34 7.49
N VAL A 331 -14.19 -27.95 7.47
CA VAL A 331 -15.49 -27.33 7.76
C VAL A 331 -15.46 -26.78 9.19
N PHE A 332 -15.81 -25.51 9.39
CA PHE A 332 -15.96 -24.91 10.72
C PHE A 332 -17.34 -25.25 11.29
N HIS A 333 -17.35 -26.06 12.35
CA HIS A 333 -18.26 -25.89 13.48
C HIS A 333 -17.41 -25.30 14.59
N ASN A 334 -17.61 -24.01 14.91
CA ASN A 334 -17.37 -23.39 16.22
C ASN A 334 -17.44 -21.86 16.07
N PHE A 335 -18.65 -21.33 15.91
CA PHE A 335 -18.99 -20.04 16.51
C PHE A 335 -19.91 -20.36 17.68
N GLY A 336 -19.39 -20.20 18.91
CA GLY A 336 -20.20 -20.33 20.11
C GLY A 336 -21.32 -19.28 20.12
N PRO A 337 -22.50 -19.58 20.66
CA PRO A 337 -23.60 -18.62 20.70
C PRO A 337 -23.24 -17.43 21.61
N PRO A 338 -23.74 -16.21 21.30
CA PRO A 338 -23.63 -15.08 22.23
C PRO A 338 -24.36 -15.41 23.53
N SER A 339 -23.71 -15.08 24.64
CA SER A 339 -24.18 -15.29 26.00
C SER A 339 -25.53 -14.63 26.26
N HIS A 340 -26.34 -15.34 27.05
CA HIS A 340 -27.71 -15.02 27.44
C HIS A 340 -27.90 -13.59 27.95
N ALA A 341 -28.90 -12.91 27.40
CA ALA A 341 -29.64 -11.84 28.08
C ALA A 341 -31.09 -12.32 28.32
N THR A 342 -31.52 -12.12 29.54
CA THR A 342 -32.67 -12.70 30.24
C THR A 342 -34.02 -12.27 29.65
N ARG A 343 -34.98 -13.21 29.64
CA ARG A 343 -36.41 -12.95 29.38
C ARG A 343 -37.01 -12.01 30.43
N CYS A 344 -37.82 -11.06 29.98
CA CYS A 344 -39.15 -10.80 30.52
C CYS A 344 -40.13 -10.89 29.36
#